data_AF-A0A059W436-F1
#
_entry.id   AF-A0A059W436-F1
#
_cell.length_a   1.000
_cell.length_b   1.000
_cell.length_c   1.000
_cell.angle_alpha   90.00
_cell.angle_beta   90.00
_cell.angle_gamma   90.00
#
_symmetry.space_group_name_H-M   'P 1'
#
loop_
_entity.id
_entity.type
_entity.pdbx_description
1 polymer ?
#
loop_
_entity_poly.entity_id
_entity_poly.type
_entity_poly.pdbx_seq_one_letter_code
_entity_poly.pdbx_strand_id
1 'polypeptide(L)' 'MRKMIDCRDHPSETRCTLVLIGEEDEVLRAATAHAISVHGHTDSPELREQLRKSLKNEMPQPA' A
#
# COMPACT_ATOMS: atom_id res chain seq x y z
N MET A 1 -9.76 -3.95 -11.93
CA MET A 1 -8.57 -4.83 -11.99
C MET A 1 -7.91 -4.69 -10.66
N ARG A 2 -7.77 -5.79 -9.91
CA ARG A 2 -7.28 -5.72 -8.54
C ARG A 2 -5.84 -5.21 -8.49
N LYS A 3 -5.58 -4.38 -7.50
CA LYS A 3 -4.29 -3.76 -7.23
C LYS A 3 -3.71 -4.32 -5.95
N MET A 4 -2.40 -4.16 -5.80
CA MET A 4 -1.69 -4.51 -4.58
C MET A 4 -0.66 -3.44 -4.18
N ILE A 5 -0.46 -3.31 -2.88
CA ILE A 5 0.72 -2.68 -2.26
C ILE A 5 1.34 -3.70 -1.31
N ASP A 6 2.63 -3.95 -1.48
CA ASP A 6 3.42 -4.81 -0.60
C ASP A 6 4.38 -3.96 0.22
N CYS A 7 4.19 -3.92 1.53
CA CYS A 7 5.03 -3.12 2.42
C CYS A 7 6.50 -3.56 2.41
N ARG A 8 6.80 -4.79 1.95
CA ARG A 8 8.16 -5.32 1.84
C ARG A 8 8.96 -4.68 0.71
N ASP A 9 8.29 -4.05 -0.25
CA ASP A 9 8.95 -3.30 -1.35
C ASP A 9 9.62 -2.01 -0.85
N HIS A 10 9.29 -1.55 0.35
CA HIS A 10 9.78 -0.32 0.93
C HIS A 10 10.72 -0.61 2.11
N PRO A 11 11.93 -0.03 2.13
CA PRO A 11 12.81 -0.15 3.30
C PRO A 11 12.13 0.52 4.48
N SER A 12 11.81 -0.24 5.53
CA SER A 12 11.19 0.29 6.75
C SER A 12 11.78 -0.33 8.01
N GLU A 13 11.93 0.50 9.05
CA GLU A 13 12.33 0.09 10.39
C GLU A 13 11.32 -0.87 11.04
N THR A 14 10.03 -0.73 10.69
CA THR A 14 8.94 -1.56 11.23
C THR A 14 8.94 -2.98 10.66
N ARG A 15 9.73 -3.27 9.62
CA ARG A 15 9.81 -4.59 8.95
C ARG A 15 8.42 -5.14 8.61
N CYS A 16 7.52 -4.26 8.17
CA CYS A 16 6.14 -4.63 7.87
C CYS A 16 6.07 -5.67 6.75
N THR A 17 5.34 -6.75 6.98
CA THR A 17 5.16 -7.85 6.02
C THR A 17 3.77 -7.87 5.38
N LEU A 18 2.97 -6.82 5.58
CA LEU A 18 1.61 -6.76 5.06
C LEU A 18 1.61 -6.56 3.54
N VAL A 19 0.67 -7.24 2.91
CA VAL A 19 0.30 -7.05 1.51
C VAL A 19 -1.19 -6.71 1.49
N LEU A 20 -1.53 -5.57 0.90
CA LEU A 20 -2.91 -5.10 0.76
C LEU A 20 -3.34 -5.32 -0.68
N ILE A 21 -4.44 -6.04 -0.90
CA ILE A 21 -4.94 -6.38 -2.24
C ILE A 21 -6.46 -6.15 -2.31
N GLY A 22 -6.92 -5.47 -3.35
CA GLY A 22 -8.33 -5.09 -3.52
C GLY A 22 -8.54 -4.24 -4.76
N GLU A 23 -9.68 -3.56 -4.87
CA GLU A 23 -9.83 -2.51 -5.88
C GLU A 23 -8.94 -1.31 -5.54
N GLU A 24 -8.57 -0.53 -6.56
CA GLU A 24 -7.58 0.56 -6.44
C GLU A 24 -7.88 1.52 -5.28
N ASP A 25 -9.12 2.00 -5.19
CA ASP A 25 -9.54 2.95 -4.15
C ASP A 25 -9.60 2.33 -2.75
N GLU A 26 -9.81 1.01 -2.65
CA GLU A 26 -9.81 0.30 -1.38
C GLU A 26 -8.37 0.18 -0.86
N VAL A 27 -7.46 -0.27 -1.74
CA VAL A 27 -6.04 -0.43 -1.42
C VAL A 27 -5.41 0.92 -1.08
N LEU A 28 -5.71 1.97 -1.84
CA LEU A 28 -5.14 3.29 -1.58
C LEU A 28 -5.58 3.86 -0.22
N ARG A 29 -6.87 3.74 0.12
CA ARG A 29 -7.38 4.16 1.43
C ARG A 29 -6.77 3.35 2.57
N ALA A 30 -6.73 2.02 2.43
CA ALA A 30 -6.17 1.13 3.46
C ALA A 30 -4.67 1.36 3.65
N ALA A 31 -3.90 1.49 2.56
CA ALA A 31 -2.47 1.74 2.60
C ALA A 31 -2.15 3.11 3.22
N THR A 32 -2.95 4.14 2.93
CA THR A 32 -2.78 5.47 3.54
C THR A 32 -2.99 5.40 5.05
N ALA A 33 -4.09 4.77 5.49
CA ALA A 33 -4.37 4.60 6.92
C ALA A 33 -3.26 3.79 7.63
N HIS A 34 -2.75 2.75 6.98
CA HIS A 34 -1.64 1.94 7.48
C HIS A 34 -0.33 2.72 7.58
N ALA A 35 0.02 3.47 6.53
CA ALA A 35 1.21 4.32 6.50
C ALA A 35 1.21 5.36 7.63
N ILE A 36 0.05 5.92 7.98
CA ILE A 36 -0.07 6.87 9.09
C ILE A 36 0.02 6.14 10.44
N SER A 37 -0.84 5.14 10.65
CA SER A 37 -1.01 4.54 11.98
C SER A 37 0.15 3.63 12.39
N VAL A 38 0.84 3.00 11.44
CA VAL A 38 1.89 1.99 11.72
C VAL A 38 3.27 2.52 11.38
N HIS A 39 3.41 3.30 10.31
CA HIS A 39 4.69 3.85 9.88
C HIS A 39 4.88 5.33 10.29
N GLY A 40 3.88 5.97 10.89
CA GLY A 40 3.98 7.35 11.40
C GLY A 40 4.07 8.41 10.31
N HIS A 41 3.70 8.09 9.07
CA HIS A 41 3.67 9.07 8.00
C HIS A 41 2.57 10.12 8.23
N THR A 42 2.79 11.34 7.77
CA THR A 42 1.77 12.39 7.78
C THR A 42 0.80 12.18 6.64
N ASP A 43 -0.51 12.32 6.91
CA ASP A 43 -1.52 12.33 5.85
C ASP A 43 -1.35 13.59 4.98
N SER A 44 -0.88 13.40 3.74
CA SER A 44 -0.68 14.49 2.80
C SER A 44 -1.01 14.07 1.37
N PRO A 45 -1.31 15.03 0.47
CA PRO A 45 -1.50 14.75 -0.95
C PRO A 45 -0.31 14.01 -1.56
N GLU A 46 0.91 14.36 -1.16
CA GLU A 46 2.16 13.77 -1.65
C GLU A 46 2.27 12.30 -1.23
N LEU A 47 1.95 11.96 0.03
CA LEU A 47 1.90 10.56 0.49
C LEU A 47 0.92 9.75 -0.35
N ARG A 48 -0.29 10.28 -0.56
CA ARG A 48 -1.33 9.60 -1.33
C ARG A 48 -0.93 9.41 -2.80
N GLU A 49 -0.24 10.38 -3.39
CA GLU A 49 0.29 10.28 -4.75
C GLU A 49 1.43 9.25 -4.84
N GLN A 50 2.33 9.22 -3.87
CA GLN A 50 3.39 8.20 -3.78
C GLN A 50 2.80 6.79 -3.68
N LEU A 51 1.83 6.58 -2.79
CA LEU A 51 1.15 5.29 -2.64
C LEU A 51 0.42 4.89 -3.92
N ARG A 52 -0.23 5.84 -4.60
CA ARG A 52 -0.88 5.59 -5.90
C ARG A 52 0.14 5.14 -6.97
N LYS A 53 1.33 5.75 -7.00
CA LYS A 53 2.42 5.33 -7.91
C LYS A 53 3.03 3.99 -7.55
N SER A 54 2.97 3.58 -6.28
CA SER A 54 3.42 2.27 -5.79
C SER A 54 2.44 1.12 -6.10
N LEU A 55 1.20 1.40 -6.54
CA LEU A 55 0.23 0.35 -6.85
C LEU A 55 0.73 -0.55 -7.98
N LYS A 56 0.78 -1.85 -7.70
CA LYS A 56 1.06 -2.90 -8.68
C LYS A 56 -0.24 -3.63 -9.03
N ASN A 57 -0.31 -4.25 -10.20
CA ASN A 57 -1.41 -5.16 -10.49
C ASN A 57 -1.26 -6.41 -9.62
N GLU A 58 -2.38 -6.94 -9.11
CA GLU A 58 -2.37 -8.25 -8.48
C GLU A 58 -1.86 -9.29 -9.49
N MET A 59 -0.85 -10.08 -9.11
CA MET A 59 -0.46 -11.25 -9.89
C MET A 59 -1.57 -12.30 -9.80
N PRO A 60 -1.91 -12.99 -10.90
CA PRO A 60 -2.93 -14.03 -10.85
C PRO A 60 -2.52 -15.07 -9.81
N GLN A 61 -3.31 -15.21 -8.76
CA GLN A 61 -3.12 -16.30 -7.81
C GLN A 61 -3.57 -17.59 -8.51
N PRO A 62 -2.69 -18.60 -8.68
CA PRO A 62 -3.15 -19.90 -9.13
C PRO A 62 -4.19 -20.42 -8.12
N ALA A 63 -5.30 -20.92 -8.67
CA ALA A 63 -6.41 -21.49 -7.90
C ALA A 63 -5.98 -22.74 -7.12
#